data_AF-A0AAV3YJC9-F1
#
_entry.id   AF-A0AAV3YJC9-F1
#
_cell.length_a   1.000
_cell.length_b   1.000
_cell.length_c   1.000
_cell.angle_alpha   90.00
_cell.angle_beta   90.00
_cell.angle_gamma   90.00
#
_symmetry.space_group_name_H-M   'P 1'
#
loop_
_entity.id
_entity.type
_entity.pdbx_description
1 polymer ?
#
loop_
_entity_poly.entity_id
_entity_poly.type
_entity_poly.pdbx_seq_one_letter_code
_entity_poly.pdbx_strand_id
1 'polypeptide(L)'
;MYRDGECVGAEVRYAYGALGMLFVKEKFRGNGFGKLISTTLSQSFFREGYSSVGWVIESNESSVRMHTSCGYKIKDKFDFIIHHMETQEEYFKRFGYSQHSFDE
;
A
#
# COMPACT_ATOMS: atom_id res chain seq x y z
N MET A 1 -7.01 4.20 11.06
CA MET A 1 -7.90 3.60 12.09
C MET A 1 -7.29 3.87 13.45
N TYR A 2 -8.06 4.50 14.35
CA TYR A 2 -7.61 4.78 15.72
C TYR A 2 -8.42 3.98 16.73
N ARG A 3 -7.77 3.53 17.80
CA ARG A 3 -8.38 2.98 19.01
C ARG A 3 -7.69 3.64 20.20
N ASP A 4 -8.47 4.20 21.11
CA ASP A 4 -7.95 4.82 22.34
C ASP A 4 -6.82 5.84 22.10
N GLY A 5 -6.94 6.64 21.03
CA GLY A 5 -5.95 7.64 20.63
C GLY A 5 -4.73 7.10 19.86
N GLU A 6 -4.58 5.78 19.73
CA GLU A 6 -3.47 5.15 19.01
C GLU A 6 -3.86 4.80 17.57
N CYS A 7 -3.01 5.12 16.59
CA CYS A 7 -3.17 4.59 15.23
C CYS A 7 -2.85 3.09 15.23
N VAL A 8 -3.86 2.26 14.95
CA VAL A 8 -3.76 0.79 14.99
C VAL A 8 -3.64 0.14 13.62
N GLY A 9 -3.92 0.90 12.57
CA GLY A 9 -3.78 0.47 11.19
C GLY A 9 -4.13 1.59 10.22
N ALA A 10 -3.54 1.55 9.04
CA ALA A 10 -3.86 2.47 7.95
C ALA A 10 -3.60 1.80 6.61
N GLU A 11 -4.08 2.45 5.56
CA GLU A 11 -3.83 2.09 4.18
C GLU A 11 -3.66 3.39 3.40
N VAL A 12 -2.73 3.38 2.44
CA VAL A 12 -2.40 4.55 1.64
C VAL A 12 -3.28 4.57 0.41
N ARG A 13 -3.80 5.76 0.15
CA ARG A 13 -4.54 6.10 -1.06
C ARG A 13 -3.55 6.52 -2.16
N TYR A 14 -3.70 5.95 -3.35
CA TYR A 14 -3.00 6.35 -4.56
C TYR A 14 -3.99 6.90 -5.61
N ALA A 15 -3.44 7.37 -6.73
CA ALA A 15 -4.24 7.88 -7.85
C ALA A 15 -5.09 6.76 -8.50
N TYR A 16 -6.13 7.17 -9.24
CA TYR A 16 -6.96 6.29 -10.07
C TYR A 16 -7.57 5.07 -9.36
N GLY A 17 -7.93 5.22 -8.08
CA GLY A 17 -8.58 4.14 -7.33
C GLY A 17 -7.64 3.10 -6.72
N ALA A 18 -6.32 3.30 -6.84
CA ALA A 18 -5.35 2.39 -6.26
C ALA A 18 -5.19 2.59 -4.76
N LEU A 19 -5.09 1.48 -4.03
CA LEU A 19 -4.76 1.44 -2.60
C LEU A 19 -3.62 0.46 -2.33
N GLY A 20 -2.86 0.73 -1.28
CA GLY A 20 -1.74 -0.12 -0.91
C GLY A 20 -1.12 0.30 0.42
N MET A 21 -0.01 -0.36 0.79
CA MET A 21 0.65 -0.13 2.08
C MET A 21 -0.29 -0.36 3.29
N LEU A 22 -1.26 -1.27 3.15
CA LEU A 22 -2.12 -1.66 4.25
C LEU A 22 -1.27 -2.24 5.39
N PHE A 23 -1.43 -1.66 6.57
CA PHE A 23 -0.86 -2.21 7.79
C PHE A 23 -1.90 -2.24 8.90
N VAL A 24 -1.80 -3.26 9.74
CA VAL A 24 -2.48 -3.36 11.03
C VAL A 24 -1.44 -3.83 12.04
N LYS A 25 -1.31 -3.10 13.15
CA LYS A 25 -0.42 -3.45 14.27
C LYS A 25 -0.74 -4.86 14.75
N GLU A 26 0.30 -5.65 15.03
CA GLU A 26 0.19 -7.08 15.27
C GLU A 26 -0.83 -7.45 16.36
N LYS A 27 -0.77 -6.76 17.51
CA LYS A 27 -1.72 -6.91 18.64
C LYS A 27 -3.20 -6.72 18.27
N PHE A 28 -3.50 -6.10 17.13
CA PHE A 28 -4.85 -5.80 16.67
C PHE A 28 -5.28 -6.62 15.45
N ARG A 29 -4.42 -7.51 14.94
CA ARG A 29 -4.76 -8.40 13.81
C ARG A 29 -5.85 -9.40 14.19
N GLY A 30 -6.51 -9.99 13.18
CA GLY A 30 -7.64 -10.92 13.39
C GLY A 30 -8.97 -10.25 13.76
N ASN A 31 -9.00 -8.95 14.05
CA ASN A 31 -10.20 -8.21 14.47
C ASN A 31 -10.94 -7.48 13.32
N GLY A 32 -10.66 -7.85 12.06
CA GLY A 32 -11.33 -7.27 10.90
C GLY A 32 -10.90 -5.85 10.50
N PHE A 33 -9.91 -5.25 11.17
CA PHE A 33 -9.49 -3.86 10.85
C PHE A 33 -8.98 -3.67 9.43
N GLY A 34 -8.26 -4.65 8.86
CA GLY A 34 -7.83 -4.57 7.46
C GLY A 34 -9.01 -4.44 6.51
N LYS A 35 -10.03 -5.31 6.67
CA LYS A 35 -11.29 -5.25 5.91
C LYS A 35 -11.97 -3.88 6.07
N LEU A 36 -12.09 -3.37 7.30
CA LEU A 36 -12.73 -2.08 7.56
C LEU A 36 -12.01 -0.92 6.86
N ILE A 37 -10.68 -0.88 6.97
CA ILE A 37 -9.85 0.15 6.34
C ILE A 37 -10.01 0.10 4.81
N SER A 38 -9.77 -1.06 4.20
CA SER A 38 -9.80 -1.20 2.74
C SER A 38 -11.19 -0.92 2.17
N THR A 39 -12.25 -1.42 2.78
CA THR A 39 -13.62 -1.17 2.30
C THR A 39 -14.05 0.29 2.46
N THR A 40 -13.61 0.98 3.51
CA THR A 40 -13.87 2.42 3.69
C THR A 40 -13.19 3.21 2.56
N LEU A 41 -11.94 2.88 2.24
CA LEU A 41 -11.22 3.54 1.15
C LEU A 41 -11.85 3.24 -0.22
N SER A 42 -12.28 2.00 -0.47
CA SER A 42 -13.03 1.63 -1.68
C SER A 42 -14.31 2.42 -1.84
N GLN A 43 -15.07 2.61 -0.76
CA GLN A 43 -16.29 3.41 -0.80
C GLN A 43 -16.01 4.86 -1.19
N SER A 44 -14.88 5.44 -0.74
CA SER A 44 -14.44 6.76 -1.18
C SER A 44 -14.17 6.78 -2.69
N PHE A 45 -13.42 5.80 -3.20
CA PHE A 45 -13.14 5.72 -4.64
C PHE A 45 -14.41 5.60 -5.48
N PHE A 46 -15.36 4.75 -5.07
CA PHE A 46 -16.62 4.61 -5.81
C PHE A 46 -17.45 5.91 -5.83
N ARG A 47 -17.46 6.68 -4.73
CA ARG A 47 -18.12 8.00 -4.68
C ARG A 47 -17.49 9.01 -5.62
N GLU A 48 -16.22 8.83 -5.94
CA GLU A 48 -15.46 9.69 -6.84
C GLU A 48 -15.44 9.16 -8.29
N GLY A 49 -16.17 8.08 -8.59
CA GLY A 49 -16.26 7.49 -9.92
C GLY A 49 -15.12 6.54 -10.28
N TYR A 50 -14.25 6.18 -9.33
CA TYR A 50 -13.16 5.24 -9.53
C TYR A 50 -13.52 3.83 -9.07
N SER A 51 -12.98 2.82 -9.76
CA SER A 51 -12.93 1.46 -9.24
C SER A 51 -11.80 1.32 -8.23
N SER A 52 -12.01 0.54 -7.16
CA SER A 52 -10.98 0.27 -6.16
C SER A 52 -10.07 -0.88 -6.60
N VAL A 53 -8.75 -0.68 -6.61
CA VAL A 53 -7.76 -1.69 -6.99
C VAL A 53 -6.63 -1.76 -5.97
N GLY A 54 -6.23 -2.98 -5.60
CA GLY A 54 -5.09 -3.23 -4.72
C GLY A 54 -4.13 -4.23 -5.38
N TRP A 55 -2.84 -3.91 -5.40
CA TRP A 55 -1.81 -4.80 -5.89
C TRP A 55 -1.23 -5.59 -4.72
N VAL A 56 -1.27 -6.92 -4.84
CA VAL A 56 -0.91 -7.84 -3.76
C VAL A 56 0.15 -8.79 -4.29
N ILE A 57 1.24 -8.96 -3.53
CA ILE A 57 2.21 -10.03 -3.79
C ILE A 57 1.48 -11.37 -3.67
N GLU A 58 1.56 -12.23 -4.68
CA GLU A 58 0.77 -13.47 -4.76
C GLU A 58 0.90 -14.35 -3.51
N SER A 59 2.11 -14.45 -2.94
CA SER A 59 2.38 -15.22 -1.73
C SER A 59 1.78 -14.61 -0.45
N ASN A 60 1.25 -13.38 -0.49
CA ASN A 60 0.56 -12.77 0.64
C ASN A 60 -0.89 -13.24 0.73
N GLU A 61 -1.06 -14.52 1.09
CA GLU A 61 -2.37 -15.16 1.14
C GLU A 61 -3.35 -14.47 2.09
N SER A 62 -2.85 -13.86 3.17
CA SER A 62 -3.67 -13.11 4.13
C SER A 62 -4.36 -11.94 3.46
N SER A 63 -3.61 -11.16 2.67
CA SER A 63 -4.16 -10.05 1.89
C SER A 63 -5.11 -10.55 0.81
N VAL A 64 -4.75 -11.62 0.08
CA VAL A 64 -5.62 -12.21 -0.96
C VAL A 64 -6.97 -12.65 -0.38
N ARG A 65 -6.96 -13.40 0.74
CA ARG A 65 -8.19 -13.84 1.43
C ARG A 65 -9.01 -12.66 1.93
N MET A 66 -8.36 -11.67 2.52
CA MET A 66 -9.02 -10.48 3.05
C MET A 66 -9.73 -9.70 1.94
N HIS A 67 -9.03 -9.35 0.87
CA HIS A 67 -9.61 -8.66 -0.30
C HIS A 67 -10.76 -9.46 -0.92
N THR A 68 -10.58 -10.78 -1.11
CA THR A 68 -11.64 -11.66 -1.63
C THR A 68 -12.89 -11.60 -0.74
N SER A 69 -12.71 -11.62 0.58
CA SER A 69 -13.82 -11.51 1.55
C SER A 69 -14.50 -10.13 1.57
N CYS A 70 -13.87 -9.11 0.98
CA CYS A 70 -14.40 -7.75 0.80
C CYS A 70 -15.12 -7.58 -0.55
N GLY A 71 -15.16 -8.62 -1.39
CA GLY A 71 -15.82 -8.60 -2.70
C GLY A 71 -14.87 -8.31 -3.88
N TYR A 72 -13.58 -8.09 -3.63
CA TYR A 72 -12.59 -7.98 -4.70
C TYR A 72 -12.50 -9.29 -5.48
N LYS A 73 -12.16 -9.17 -6.76
CA LYS A 73 -11.84 -10.30 -7.64
C LYS A 73 -10.44 -10.10 -8.18
N ILE A 74 -9.68 -11.19 -8.25
CA ILE A 74 -8.42 -11.19 -9.01
C ILE A 74 -8.83 -11.04 -10.48
N LYS A 75 -8.48 -9.89 -11.07
CA LYS A 75 -8.76 -9.60 -12.48
C LYS A 75 -7.60 -10.00 -13.38
N ASP A 76 -6.39 -9.67 -12.94
CA ASP A 76 -5.16 -9.89 -13.69
C ASP A 76 -3.99 -10.22 -12.73
N LYS A 77 -2.92 -10.75 -13.30
CA LYS A 77 -1.61 -10.93 -12.64
C LYS A 77 -0.54 -10.34 -13.55
N PHE A 78 0.44 -9.66 -12.96
CA PHE A 78 1.56 -9.07 -13.67
C PHE A 78 2.84 -9.31 -12.87
N ASP A 79 3.96 -9.43 -13.58
CA ASP A 79 5.28 -9.42 -12.97
C ASP A 79 5.74 -7.97 -12.82
N PHE A 80 6.23 -7.61 -11.62
CA PHE A 80 6.86 -6.31 -11.40
C PHE A 80 8.37 -6.42 -11.66
N ILE A 81 8.87 -5.58 -12.56
CA ILE A 81 10.30 -5.28 -12.65
C ILE A 81 10.54 -4.03 -11.80
N ILE A 82 11.24 -4.18 -10.68
CA ILE A 82 11.57 -3.07 -9.79
C ILE A 82 13.02 -2.69 -10.04
N HIS A 83 13.25 -1.49 -10.57
CA HIS A 83 14.57 -0.89 -10.61
C HIS A 83 14.80 -0.11 -9.31
N HIS A 84 15.80 -0.53 -8.56
CA HIS A 84 16.23 0.15 -7.34
C HIS A 84 17.65 0.67 -7.55
N MET A 85 17.92 1.91 -7.14
CA MET A 85 19.29 2.42 -7.01
C MET A 85 19.78 1.97 -5.64
N GLU A 86 20.83 1.13 -5.56
CA GLU A 86 21.15 0.43 -4.30
C GLU A 86 21.55 1.41 -3.20
N THR A 87 22.26 2.49 -3.55
CA THR A 87 22.64 3.51 -2.58
C THR A 87 22.60 4.93 -3.15
N GLN A 88 22.45 5.90 -2.25
CA GLN A 88 22.64 7.32 -2.56
C GLN A 88 24.07 7.60 -3.03
N GLU A 89 25.06 6.86 -2.52
CA GLU A 89 26.46 6.96 -2.95
C GLU A 89 26.63 6.58 -4.43
N GLU A 90 26.03 5.48 -4.87
CA GLU A 90 26.05 5.06 -6.28
C GLU A 90 25.38 6.08 -7.19
N TYR A 91 24.27 6.66 -6.75
CA TYR A 91 23.60 7.75 -7.45
C TYR A 91 24.55 8.95 -7.62
N PHE A 92 25.15 9.42 -6.53
CA PHE A 92 26.07 10.56 -6.55
C PHE A 92 27.30 10.31 -7.40
N LYS A 93 27.91 9.12 -7.30
CA LYS A 93 29.04 8.71 -8.13
C LYS A 93 28.68 8.68 -9.63
N ARG A 94 27.49 8.16 -9.98
CA ARG A 94 27.06 8.04 -11.37
C ARG A 94 26.78 9.40 -12.02
N PHE A 95 26.23 10.34 -11.26
CA PHE A 95 25.78 11.63 -11.78
C PHE A 95 26.68 12.81 -11.42
N GLY A 96 27.80 12.56 -10.72
CA GLY A 96 28.80 13.58 -10.40
C GLY A 96 28.38 14.57 -9.32
N TYR A 97 27.42 14.21 -8.46
CA TYR A 97 27.04 15.02 -7.31
C TYR A 97 28.04 14.84 -6.17
N SER A 98 28.42 15.93 -5.50
CA SER A 98 29.14 15.86 -4.22
C SER A 98 28.13 15.70 -3.08
N GLN A 99 28.49 14.96 -2.03
CA GLN A 99 27.59 14.61 -0.92
C GLN A 99 26.94 15.82 -0.22
N HIS A 100 27.52 17.02 -0.38
CA HIS A 100 27.06 18.29 0.20
C HIS A 100 25.99 19.05 -0.61
N SER A 101 25.52 18.51 -1.74
CA SER A 101 24.62 19.23 -2.66
C SER A 101 23.12 19.18 -2.29
N PHE A 102 22.76 18.63 -1.12
CA PHE A 102 21.36 18.45 -0.70
C PHE A 102 21.09 18.84 0.77
N ASP A 103 22.01 19.56 1.42
CA ASP A 103 21.87 20.06 2.81
C ASP A 103 21.22 21.47 2.89
N GLU A 104 20.39 21.85 1.91
CA GLU A 104 19.62 23.13 1.91
C GLU A 104 18.11 22.91 2.07
#